data_AF-A0A1G3IP53-F1
#
_entry.id   AF-A0A1G3IP53-F1
#
_cell.length_a   1.000
_cell.length_b   1.000
_cell.length_c   1.000
_cell.angle_alpha   90.00
_cell.angle_beta   90.00
_cell.angle_gamma   90.00
#
_symmetry.space_group_name_H-M   'P 1'
#
loop_
_entity.id
_entity.type
_entity.pdbx_description
1 polymer ?
#
loop_
_entity_poly.entity_id
_entity_poly.type
_entity_poly.pdbx_seq_one_letter_code
_entity_poly.pdbx_strand_id
1 'polypeptide(L)'
;MNAVLCAEGYCAPAQEGRHVAGATSSFDDEGTDIREADHAENLARISAHMPALQHALGDVQALSGRAGVRCSVPGAMPLVGEVEQGLYCSLAHGTRGLLTAGICAEIIAAQMCGQLPPLPQDLLKALSPLRRTGNTGKCSA
;
A
#
# COMPACT_ATOMS: atom_id res chain seq x y z
N MET A 1 22.39 -6.15 -5.55
CA MET A 1 21.15 -6.84 -5.11
C MET A 1 20.23 -6.94 -6.31
N ASN A 2 19.69 -8.12 -6.61
CA ASN A 2 18.96 -8.39 -7.87
C ASN A 2 17.46 -8.66 -7.68
N ALA A 3 16.95 -8.56 -6.44
CA ALA A 3 15.56 -8.79 -6.10
C ALA A 3 15.10 -7.78 -5.05
N VAL A 4 13.79 -7.56 -4.93
CA VAL A 4 13.21 -6.78 -3.82
C VAL A 4 13.28 -7.62 -2.55
N LEU A 5 13.75 -7.03 -1.46
CA LEU A 5 13.68 -7.62 -0.14
C LEU A 5 12.45 -7.10 0.60
N CYS A 6 11.68 -7.99 1.22
CA CYS A 6 10.52 -7.65 2.05
C CYS A 6 10.75 -8.19 3.47
N ALA A 7 10.70 -7.30 4.46
CA ALA A 7 10.81 -7.59 5.89
C ALA A 7 9.83 -6.67 6.66
N GLU A 8 10.22 -6.10 7.79
CA GLU A 8 9.51 -4.96 8.40
C GLU A 8 9.79 -3.68 7.60
N GLY A 9 9.33 -3.67 6.35
CA GLY A 9 9.72 -2.73 5.32
C GLY A 9 10.11 -3.44 4.02
N TYR A 10 10.66 -2.69 3.08
CA TYR A 10 11.18 -3.19 1.83
C TYR A 10 12.41 -2.41 1.40
N CYS A 11 13.26 -3.05 0.59
CA CYS A 11 14.31 -2.38 -0.16
C CYS A 11 14.28 -2.89 -1.60
N ALA A 12 14.21 -1.97 -2.56
CA ALA A 12 14.30 -2.29 -3.97
C ALA A 12 15.77 -2.40 -4.43
N PRO A 13 16.07 -3.19 -5.49
CA PRO A 13 17.35 -3.14 -6.18
C PRO A 13 17.75 -1.71 -6.56
N ALA A 14 19.05 -1.46 -6.69
CA ALA A 14 19.53 -0.15 -7.08
C ALA A 14 19.10 0.18 -8.50
N GLN A 15 18.55 1.38 -8.68
CA GLN A 15 18.35 2.00 -9.98
C GLN A 15 19.19 3.29 -10.00
N GLU A 16 20.03 3.44 -11.03
CA GLU A 16 20.96 4.59 -11.14
C GLU A 16 21.84 4.79 -9.89
N GLY A 17 22.30 3.69 -9.31
CA GLY A 17 23.14 3.71 -8.10
C GLY A 17 22.38 4.04 -6.80
N ARG A 18 21.05 4.12 -6.83
CA ARG A 18 20.21 4.44 -5.67
C ARG A 18 19.26 3.32 -5.32
N HIS A 19 19.21 2.99 -4.04
CA HIS A 19 18.18 2.12 -3.49
C HIS A 19 16.99 2.96 -3.01
N VAL A 20 15.79 2.41 -3.20
CA VAL A 20 14.59 2.91 -2.51
C VAL A 20 14.28 1.93 -1.37
N ALA A 21 14.18 2.46 -0.17
CA ALA A 21 13.83 1.70 1.02
C ALA A 21 12.69 2.38 1.76
N GLY A 22 11.89 1.59 2.44
CA GLY A 22 10.74 2.08 3.15
C GLY A 22 10.00 0.97 3.87
N ALA A 23 8.79 1.19 4.34
CA ALA A 23 8.21 2.51 4.54
C ALA A 23 7.82 2.62 6.00
N THR A 24 7.92 3.81 6.58
CA THR A 24 7.27 4.09 7.85
C THR A 24 5.76 3.99 7.69
N SER A 25 5.09 3.71 8.79
CA SER A 25 3.63 3.64 8.86
C SER A 25 3.19 4.25 10.17
N SER A 26 2.43 5.34 10.08
CA SER A 26 1.79 6.00 11.21
C SER A 26 0.28 6.00 10.95
N PHE A 27 -0.51 5.80 12.00
CA PHE A 27 -1.97 5.95 11.95
C PHE A 27 -2.33 7.38 12.37
N ASP A 28 -3.41 7.91 11.80
CA ASP A 28 -3.92 9.26 12.08
C ASP A 28 -2.91 10.40 11.80
N ASP A 29 -1.95 10.15 10.92
CA ASP A 29 -0.97 11.11 10.44
C ASP A 29 -1.18 11.38 8.95
N GLU A 30 -1.64 12.59 8.64
CA GLU A 30 -1.91 13.06 7.28
C GLU A 30 -0.76 13.91 6.71
N GLY A 31 0.34 14.02 7.45
CA GLY A 31 1.52 14.74 7.01
C GLY A 31 2.14 14.14 5.75
N THR A 32 2.56 15.00 4.85
CA THR A 32 3.29 14.62 3.62
C THR A 32 4.66 15.30 3.55
N ASP A 33 5.08 15.91 4.66
CA ASP A 33 6.41 16.42 4.88
C ASP A 33 7.41 15.28 5.03
N ILE A 34 8.62 15.48 4.52
CA ILE A 34 9.72 14.52 4.68
C ILE A 34 10.36 14.79 6.03
N ARG A 35 10.41 13.78 6.90
CA ARG A 35 10.93 13.90 8.26
C ARG A 35 12.22 13.10 8.43
N GLU A 36 13.17 13.69 9.14
CA GLU A 36 14.43 13.02 9.48
C GLU A 36 14.20 11.77 10.34
N ALA A 37 13.19 11.80 11.21
CA ALA A 37 12.79 10.64 12.03
C ALA A 37 12.37 9.43 11.17
N ASP A 38 11.59 9.66 10.10
CA ASP A 38 11.18 8.60 9.17
C ASP A 38 12.37 8.01 8.41
N HIS A 39 13.34 8.85 8.04
CA HIS A 39 14.60 8.40 7.45
C HIS A 39 15.41 7.53 8.41
N ALA A 40 15.58 7.98 9.65
CA ALA A 40 16.29 7.24 10.68
C ALA A 40 15.63 5.87 10.96
N GLU A 41 14.30 5.81 11.02
CA GLU A 41 13.56 4.56 11.21
C GLU A 41 13.77 3.58 10.04
N ASN A 42 13.70 4.06 8.79
CA ASN A 42 13.95 3.21 7.63
C ASN A 42 15.40 2.68 7.59
N LEU A 43 16.40 3.51 7.94
CA LEU A 43 17.80 3.06 8.04
C LEU A 43 18.01 2.05 9.17
N ALA A 44 17.35 2.23 10.32
CA ALA A 44 17.38 1.27 11.42
C ALA A 44 16.82 -0.10 10.98
N ARG A 45 15.74 -0.12 10.20
CA ARG A 45 15.18 -1.35 9.61
C ARG A 45 16.11 -2.02 8.60
N ILE A 46 16.80 -1.25 7.77
CA ILE A 46 17.85 -1.78 6.88
C ILE A 46 18.97 -2.42 7.70
N SER A 47 19.43 -1.74 8.75
CA SER A 47 20.48 -2.25 9.63
C SER A 47 20.07 -3.57 10.31
N ALA A 48 18.81 -3.66 10.78
CA ALA A 48 18.29 -4.82 11.46
C ALA A 48 18.06 -6.03 10.54
N HIS A 49 17.48 -5.80 9.36
CA HIS A 49 17.02 -6.87 8.46
C HIS A 49 17.98 -7.16 7.29
N MET A 50 18.96 -6.28 7.06
CA MET A 50 19.81 -6.28 5.86
C MET A 50 21.27 -5.88 6.18
N PRO A 51 21.95 -6.53 7.13
CA PRO A 51 23.27 -6.08 7.61
C PRO A 51 24.34 -6.01 6.51
N ALA A 52 24.29 -6.91 5.53
CA ALA A 52 25.19 -6.87 4.37
C ALA A 52 24.95 -5.65 3.48
N LEU A 53 23.69 -5.24 3.30
CA LEU A 53 23.34 -4.02 2.57
C LEU A 53 23.76 -2.78 3.35
N GLN A 54 23.49 -2.74 4.66
CA GLN A 54 23.95 -1.66 5.52
C GLN A 54 25.48 -1.48 5.46
N HIS A 55 26.22 -2.59 5.50
CA HIS A 55 27.68 -2.55 5.38
C HIS A 55 28.14 -2.00 4.03
N ALA A 56 27.46 -2.37 2.93
CA ALA A 56 27.78 -1.87 1.60
C ALA A 56 27.38 -0.40 1.38
N LEU A 57 26.27 0.05 1.97
CA LEU A 57 25.82 1.44 1.93
C LEU A 57 26.74 2.35 2.75
N GLY A 58 27.32 1.85 3.83
CA GLY A 58 28.13 2.64 4.75
C GLY A 58 27.31 3.73 5.44
N ASP A 59 27.92 4.89 5.63
CA ASP A 59 27.25 6.05 6.22
C ASP A 59 26.54 6.88 5.13
N VAL A 60 25.21 6.97 5.21
CA VAL A 60 24.36 7.57 4.18
C VAL A 60 23.95 8.98 4.61
N GLN A 61 24.63 9.98 4.06
CA GLN A 61 24.46 11.38 4.48
C GLN A 61 23.47 12.19 3.62
N ALA A 62 23.25 11.80 2.36
CA ALA A 62 22.37 12.51 1.43
C ALA A 62 21.09 11.71 1.17
N LEU A 63 20.13 11.81 2.09
CA LEU A 63 18.83 11.15 1.97
C LEU A 63 17.83 12.05 1.25
N SER A 64 16.99 11.42 0.44
CA SER A 64 15.81 12.04 -0.17
C SER A 64 14.68 11.03 -0.11
N GLY A 65 13.45 11.47 -0.33
CA GLY A 65 12.31 10.57 -0.21
C GLY A 65 11.00 11.15 -0.69
N ARG A 66 9.93 10.43 -0.35
CA ARG A 66 8.55 10.81 -0.57
C ARG A 66 7.74 10.36 0.63
N ALA A 67 6.99 11.29 1.22
CA ALA A 67 5.94 10.99 2.18
C ALA A 67 4.57 11.08 1.48
N GLY A 68 3.61 10.30 1.94
CA GLY A 68 2.29 10.22 1.33
C GLY A 68 1.32 9.41 2.17
N VAL A 69 0.06 9.80 2.14
CA VAL A 69 -1.01 9.17 2.91
C VAL A 69 -1.59 8.00 2.13
N ARG A 70 -1.79 6.86 2.82
CA ARG A 70 -2.41 5.68 2.23
C ARG A 70 -3.85 5.55 2.71
N CYS A 71 -4.80 5.54 1.79
CA CYS A 71 -6.16 5.12 2.11
C CYS A 71 -6.19 3.60 2.30
N SER A 72 -6.59 3.15 3.48
CA SER A 72 -6.71 1.73 3.84
C SER A 72 -7.97 1.52 4.66
N VAL A 73 -8.46 0.28 4.68
CA VAL A 73 -9.58 -0.13 5.54
C VAL A 73 -9.21 -1.42 6.30
N PRO A 74 -9.82 -1.69 7.46
CA PRO A 74 -9.55 -2.92 8.21
C PRO A 74 -9.65 -4.18 7.34
N GLY A 75 -8.67 -5.08 7.44
CA GLY A 75 -8.58 -6.27 6.58
C GLY A 75 -7.75 -6.09 5.30
N ALA A 76 -7.24 -4.88 5.01
CA ALA A 76 -6.26 -4.60 3.95
C ALA A 76 -6.64 -5.09 2.54
N MET A 77 -7.94 -5.14 2.26
CA MET A 77 -8.51 -5.39 0.94
C MET A 77 -9.12 -4.10 0.39
N PRO A 78 -9.03 -3.83 -0.92
CA PRO A 78 -9.64 -2.65 -1.52
C PRO A 78 -11.16 -2.71 -1.44
N LEU A 79 -11.79 -1.55 -1.56
CA LEU A 79 -13.22 -1.42 -1.77
C LEU A 79 -13.47 -1.13 -3.25
N VAL A 80 -14.14 -2.05 -3.95
CA VAL A 80 -14.40 -1.93 -5.37
C VAL A 80 -15.81 -2.36 -5.76
N GLY A 81 -16.44 -1.55 -6.61
CA GLY A 81 -17.73 -1.84 -7.21
C GLY A 81 -18.66 -0.63 -7.25
N GLU A 82 -19.88 -0.87 -7.69
CA GLU A 82 -20.95 0.13 -7.69
C GLU A 82 -21.35 0.53 -6.26
N VAL A 83 -21.41 1.84 -6.00
CA VAL A 83 -21.88 2.40 -4.72
C VAL A 83 -23.30 2.94 -4.83
N GLU A 84 -23.64 3.50 -6.00
CA GLU A 84 -24.96 4.01 -6.37
C GLU A 84 -25.13 3.84 -7.88
N GLN A 85 -26.34 4.02 -8.40
CA GLN A 85 -26.63 3.77 -9.82
C GLN A 85 -25.71 4.58 -10.74
N GLY A 86 -24.83 3.88 -11.47
CA GLY A 86 -23.85 4.48 -12.38
C GLY A 86 -22.63 5.12 -11.71
N LEU A 87 -22.49 5.00 -10.39
CA LEU A 87 -21.35 5.49 -9.62
C LEU A 87 -20.56 4.31 -9.06
N TYR A 88 -19.29 4.22 -9.44
CA TYR A 88 -18.38 3.13 -9.07
C TYR A 88 -17.19 3.67 -8.30
N CYS A 89 -16.61 2.85 -7.41
CA CYS A 89 -15.40 3.21 -6.69
C CYS A 89 -14.31 2.13 -6.80
N SER A 90 -13.06 2.56 -6.73
CA SER A 90 -11.87 1.72 -6.49
C SER A 90 -11.02 2.43 -5.45
N LEU A 91 -11.17 2.04 -4.18
CA LEU A 91 -10.64 2.76 -3.02
C LEU A 91 -9.89 1.83 -2.06
N ALA A 92 -9.21 2.44 -1.10
CA ALA A 92 -8.64 1.76 0.06
C ALA A 92 -7.62 0.64 -0.27
N HIS A 93 -6.83 0.81 -1.32
CA HIS A 93 -5.84 -0.19 -1.75
C HIS A 93 -4.64 -0.35 -0.80
N GLY A 94 -4.47 0.55 0.17
CA GLY A 94 -3.38 0.54 1.14
C GLY A 94 -2.00 0.47 0.48
N THR A 95 -1.16 -0.45 0.95
CA THR A 95 0.21 -0.66 0.44
C THR A 95 0.28 -1.45 -0.86
N ARG A 96 -0.86 -1.95 -1.37
CA ARG A 96 -0.93 -2.92 -2.48
C ARG A 96 -1.66 -2.36 -3.70
N GLY A 97 -1.70 -1.03 -3.84
CA GLY A 97 -2.32 -0.33 -4.97
C GLY A 97 -1.88 -0.84 -6.33
N LEU A 98 -0.57 -0.93 -6.56
CA LEU A 98 -0.03 -1.41 -7.83
C LEU A 98 -0.47 -2.84 -8.19
N LEU A 99 -0.69 -3.69 -7.19
CA LEU A 99 -1.11 -5.08 -7.42
C LEU A 99 -2.61 -5.21 -7.66
N THR A 100 -3.41 -4.37 -6.99
CA THR A 100 -4.87 -4.52 -6.93
C THR A 100 -5.61 -3.60 -7.90
N ALA A 101 -5.00 -2.50 -8.35
CA ALA A 101 -5.64 -1.52 -9.23
C ALA A 101 -6.15 -2.15 -10.54
N GLY A 102 -5.35 -3.00 -11.19
CA GLY A 102 -5.74 -3.62 -12.46
C GLY A 102 -6.99 -4.50 -12.34
N ILE A 103 -7.00 -5.45 -11.39
CA ILE A 103 -8.16 -6.33 -11.19
C ILE A 103 -9.40 -5.55 -10.70
N CYS A 104 -9.22 -4.46 -9.95
CA CYS A 104 -10.33 -3.60 -9.54
C CYS A 104 -10.91 -2.82 -10.73
N ALA A 105 -10.07 -2.34 -11.64
CA ALA A 105 -10.52 -1.70 -12.87
C ALA A 105 -11.33 -2.66 -13.74
N GLU A 106 -10.90 -3.91 -13.88
CA GLU A 106 -11.64 -4.95 -14.61
C GLU A 106 -13.00 -5.27 -13.98
N ILE A 107 -13.10 -5.27 -12.65
CA ILE A 107 -14.39 -5.43 -11.95
C ILE A 107 -15.34 -4.30 -12.32
N ILE A 108 -14.88 -3.04 -12.26
CA ILE A 108 -15.70 -1.87 -12.59
C ILE A 108 -16.12 -1.92 -14.07
N ALA A 109 -15.18 -2.19 -14.98
CA ALA A 109 -15.45 -2.28 -16.40
C ALA A 109 -16.50 -3.37 -16.70
N ALA A 110 -16.37 -4.55 -16.10
CA ALA A 110 -17.35 -5.63 -16.26
C ALA A 110 -18.73 -5.22 -15.73
N GLN A 111 -18.82 -4.54 -14.58
CA GLN A 111 -20.09 -4.05 -14.05
C GLN A 111 -20.73 -2.99 -14.96
N MET A 112 -19.95 -2.02 -15.43
CA MET A 112 -20.42 -0.97 -16.34
C MET A 112 -20.94 -1.52 -17.66
N CYS A 113 -20.31 -2.58 -18.19
CA CYS A 113 -20.68 -3.20 -19.45
C CYS A 113 -21.70 -4.34 -19.32
N GLY A 114 -22.16 -4.66 -18.11
CA GLY A 114 -23.06 -5.80 -17.87
C GLY A 114 -22.44 -7.16 -18.23
N GLN A 115 -21.12 -7.31 -18.04
CA GLN A 115 -20.36 -8.52 -18.34
C GLN A 115 -20.15 -9.38 -17.09
N LEU A 116 -19.70 -10.63 -17.30
CA LEU A 116 -19.30 -11.49 -16.21
C LEU A 116 -18.03 -10.93 -15.54
N PRO A 117 -18.00 -10.74 -14.22
CA PRO A 117 -16.84 -10.19 -13.53
C PRO A 117 -15.67 -11.19 -13.49
N PRO A 118 -14.42 -10.70 -13.34
CA PRO A 118 -13.21 -11.52 -13.42
C PRO A 118 -12.95 -12.37 -12.16
N LEU A 119 -13.79 -12.27 -11.13
CA LEU A 119 -13.62 -12.93 -9.84
C LEU A 119 -14.91 -13.65 -9.41
N PRO A 120 -14.80 -14.69 -8.54
CA PRO A 120 -15.96 -15.33 -7.94
C PRO A 120 -16.84 -14.36 -7.14
N GLN A 121 -18.15 -14.62 -7.12
CA GLN A 121 -19.14 -13.75 -6.48
C GLN A 121 -18.88 -13.50 -5.00
N ASP A 122 -18.41 -14.49 -4.25
CA ASP A 122 -18.11 -14.30 -2.82
C ASP A 122 -16.93 -13.36 -2.59
N LEU A 123 -15.95 -13.34 -3.50
CA LEU A 123 -14.85 -12.37 -3.44
C LEU A 123 -15.35 -10.97 -3.82
N LEU A 124 -16.22 -10.83 -4.82
CA LEU A 124 -16.83 -9.55 -5.17
C LEU A 124 -17.65 -8.97 -4.01
N LYS A 125 -18.43 -9.81 -3.31
CA LYS A 125 -19.15 -9.41 -2.10
C LYS A 125 -18.19 -8.95 -1.00
N ALA A 126 -17.07 -9.63 -0.83
CA ALA A 126 -16.05 -9.26 0.17
C ALA A 126 -15.37 -7.91 -0.14
N LEU A 127 -15.20 -7.61 -1.43
CA LEU A 127 -14.62 -6.37 -1.93
C LEU A 127 -15.63 -5.22 -2.06
N SER A 128 -16.93 -5.50 -1.99
CA SER A 128 -17.99 -4.51 -2.22
C SER A 128 -17.88 -3.34 -1.23
N PRO A 129 -17.98 -2.08 -1.71
CA PRO A 129 -18.00 -0.91 -0.84
C PRO A 129 -19.24 -0.89 0.08
N LEU A 130 -20.33 -1.53 -0.32
CA LEU A 130 -21.60 -1.58 0.42
C LEU A 130 -21.56 -2.55 1.61
N ARG A 131 -20.53 -3.41 1.70
CA ARG A 131 -20.39 -4.42 2.77
C ARG A 131 -20.27 -3.81 4.17
N ARG A 132 -19.79 -2.56 4.31
CA ARG A 132 -19.30 -2.02 5.59
C ARG A 132 -20.26 -1.11 6.35
N THR A 133 -21.52 -1.03 5.98
CA THR A 133 -22.52 -0.22 6.71
C THR A 133 -22.98 -0.82 8.05
N GLY A 134 -22.42 -1.95 8.51
CA GLY A 134 -22.99 -2.75 9.60
C GLY A 134 -22.11 -3.15 10.78
N ASN A 135 -20.88 -2.66 10.97
CA ASN A 135 -20.11 -3.02 12.18
C ASN A 135 -19.16 -1.92 12.67
N THR A 136 -19.66 -1.06 13.56
CA THR A 136 -18.89 -0.13 14.38
C THR A 136 -18.13 -0.88 15.50
N GLY A 137 -17.36 -1.90 15.12
CA GLY A 137 -16.41 -2.56 16.00
C GLY A 137 -15.21 -1.64 16.17
N LYS A 138 -15.14 -0.99 17.34
CA LYS A 138 -14.04 -0.14 17.81
C LYS A 138 -12.68 -0.69 17.35
N CYS A 139 -12.00 0.01 16.45
CA CYS A 139 -10.54 -0.03 16.42
C CYS A 139 -10.09 0.69 17.70
N SER A 140 -9.66 -0.10 18.68
CA SER A 140 -8.96 0.42 19.86
C SER A 140 -7.64 1.06 19.42
N ALA A 141 -7.44 2.28 19.92
CA ALA A 141 -6.25 3.13 19.79
C ALA A 141 -4.96 2.44 20.22
#